data_AF-M8DM28-F1
#
_entry.id   AF-M8DM28-F1
#
_cell.length_a   1.000
_cell.length_b   1.000
_cell.length_c   1.000
_cell.angle_alpha   90.00
_cell.angle_beta   90.00
_cell.angle_gamma   90.00
#
_symmetry.space_group_name_H-M   'P 1'
#
loop_
_entity.id
_entity.type
_entity.pdbx_description
1 polymer ?
#
loop_
_entity_poly.entity_id
_entity_poly.type
_entity_poly.pdbx_seq_one_letter_code
_entity_poly.pdbx_strand_id
1 'polypeptide(L)'
;MEHKLDSSLRNGWKAYAHFTKRSGWAAYAGCVWALLYAVFVRFYQAAGGTIGLSAPIVDPTGGIYKASYVVGVIIMLCGFVLLGLVKPWGKVVPLWMPWIGGVNVYRGFLLFPTLLCSVFLIAHGAAGIITRVLFLAGFIDLKMPTFSDEVDMRIDALWDLFVYQPWFFIMGVLSGLSAAHYAQARDVSLSALKRGTLIFLFLTCLVTAIFAAAIVFDFVDKLSFF
;
A
#
# COMPACT_ATOMS: atom_id res chain seq x y z
N MET A 1 24.59 -21.50 -23.68
CA MET A 1 24.40 -20.48 -22.62
C MET A 1 22.93 -20.39 -22.18
N GLU A 2 21.97 -20.58 -23.10
CA GLU A 2 20.51 -20.58 -22.82
C GLU A 2 20.03 -21.66 -21.83
N HIS A 3 20.56 -22.88 -21.90
CA HIS A 3 20.13 -23.98 -21.01
C HIS A 3 20.43 -23.73 -19.51
N LYS A 4 21.47 -22.94 -19.20
CA LYS A 4 21.77 -22.53 -17.82
C LYS A 4 20.81 -21.45 -17.32
N LEU A 5 20.44 -20.50 -18.20
CA LEU A 5 19.54 -19.40 -17.86
C LEU A 5 18.12 -19.90 -17.54
N ASP A 6 17.60 -20.83 -18.34
CA ASP A 6 16.26 -21.39 -18.14
C ASP A 6 16.15 -22.23 -16.85
N SER A 7 17.22 -22.98 -16.51
CA SER A 7 17.30 -23.72 -15.25
C SER A 7 17.34 -22.80 -14.01
N SER A 8 18.03 -21.65 -14.10
CA SER A 8 18.12 -20.66 -13.02
C SER A 8 16.78 -19.99 -12.77
N LEU A 9 16.10 -19.53 -13.83
CA LEU A 9 14.78 -18.91 -13.72
C LEU A 9 13.74 -19.87 -13.17
N ARG A 10 13.76 -21.14 -13.61
CA ARG A 10 12.86 -22.18 -13.09
C ARG A 10 13.08 -22.42 -11.58
N ASN A 11 14.33 -22.40 -11.13
CA ASN A 11 14.66 -22.53 -9.71
C ASN A 11 14.21 -21.30 -8.90
N GLY A 12 14.35 -20.10 -9.45
CA GLY A 12 13.87 -18.85 -8.84
C GLY A 12 12.36 -18.85 -8.58
N TRP A 13 11.55 -19.28 -9.55
CA TRP A 13 10.08 -19.35 -9.38
C TRP A 13 9.66 -20.36 -8.31
N LYS A 14 10.34 -21.50 -8.21
CA LYS A 14 10.08 -22.48 -7.14
C LYS A 14 10.43 -21.90 -5.77
N ALA A 15 11.56 -21.20 -5.66
CA ALA A 15 11.97 -20.53 -4.42
C ALA A 15 10.96 -19.44 -4.01
N TYR A 16 10.54 -18.58 -4.95
CA TYR A 16 9.50 -17.58 -4.72
C TYR A 16 8.19 -18.21 -4.26
N ALA A 17 7.73 -19.26 -4.96
CA ALA A 17 6.51 -19.93 -4.60
C ALA A 17 6.57 -20.57 -3.20
N HIS A 18 7.72 -21.14 -2.83
CA HIS A 18 7.95 -21.68 -1.49
C HIS A 18 7.96 -20.60 -0.42
N PHE A 19 8.59 -19.46 -0.72
CA PHE A 19 8.61 -18.29 0.15
C PHE A 19 7.19 -17.77 0.41
N THR A 20 6.43 -17.43 -0.63
CA THR A 20 5.06 -16.90 -0.47
C THR A 20 4.13 -17.88 0.24
N LYS A 21 4.36 -19.19 0.10
CA LYS A 21 3.57 -20.22 0.79
C LYS A 21 3.79 -20.18 2.30
N ARG A 22 4.95 -19.73 2.75
CA ARG A 22 5.29 -19.54 4.16
C ARG A 22 5.05 -18.12 4.67
N SER A 23 4.70 -17.18 3.79
CA SER A 23 4.52 -15.75 4.12
C SER A 23 3.17 -15.39 4.75
N GLY A 24 2.52 -16.32 5.47
CA GLY A 24 1.31 -16.01 6.24
C GLY A 24 1.55 -14.96 7.34
N TRP A 25 2.80 -14.82 7.80
CA TRP A 25 3.24 -13.77 8.72
C TRP A 25 3.02 -12.36 8.18
N ALA A 26 3.06 -12.18 6.84
CA ALA A 26 2.98 -10.87 6.21
C ALA A 26 1.65 -10.16 6.47
N ALA A 27 0.56 -10.92 6.64
CA ALA A 27 -0.74 -10.33 6.92
C ALA A 27 -0.90 -9.95 8.40
N TYR A 28 -0.29 -10.69 9.32
CA TYR A 28 -0.21 -10.28 10.73
C TYR A 28 0.65 -9.03 10.88
N ALA A 29 1.85 -9.03 10.26
CA ALA A 29 2.72 -7.86 10.23
C ALA A 29 2.02 -6.67 9.57
N GLY A 30 1.33 -6.88 8.45
CA GLY A 30 0.56 -5.85 7.75
C GLY A 30 -0.59 -5.30 8.58
N CYS A 31 -1.31 -6.14 9.33
CA CYS A 31 -2.35 -5.68 10.26
C CYS A 31 -1.77 -4.79 11.36
N VAL A 32 -0.67 -5.22 12.00
CA VAL A 32 0.01 -4.43 13.03
C VAL A 32 0.52 -3.12 12.44
N TRP A 33 1.13 -3.16 11.26
CA TRP A 33 1.64 -1.99 10.55
C TRP A 33 0.52 -1.00 10.20
N ALA A 34 -0.65 -1.47 9.77
CA ALA A 34 -1.81 -0.62 9.52
C ALA A 34 -2.32 0.04 10.82
N LEU A 35 -2.41 -0.73 11.91
CA LEU A 35 -2.85 -0.22 13.21
C LEU A 35 -1.91 0.84 13.77
N LEU A 36 -0.59 0.62 13.69
CA LEU A 36 0.39 1.60 14.13
C LEU A 36 0.21 2.93 13.39
N TYR A 37 -0.03 2.91 12.07
CA TYR A 37 -0.26 4.13 11.29
C TYR A 37 -1.58 4.80 11.66
N ALA A 38 -2.65 4.00 11.74
CA ALA A 38 -3.98 4.51 12.07
C ALA A 38 -3.96 5.23 13.41
N VAL A 39 -3.32 4.63 14.43
CA VAL A 39 -3.27 5.19 15.79
C VAL A 39 -2.28 6.35 15.89
N PHE A 40 -1.00 6.11 15.58
CA PHE A 40 0.06 7.08 15.89
C PHE A 40 0.15 8.23 14.89
N VAL A 41 -0.37 8.06 13.69
CA VAL A 41 -0.38 9.11 12.67
C VAL A 41 -1.79 9.68 12.53
N ARG A 42 -2.75 8.87 12.07
CA ARG A 42 -4.06 9.40 11.64
C ARG A 42 -4.96 9.84 12.78
N PHE A 43 -5.12 9.03 13.83
CA PHE A 43 -5.92 9.40 14.99
C PHE A 43 -5.23 10.46 15.83
N TYR A 44 -3.90 10.45 15.90
CA TYR A 44 -3.14 11.53 16.51
C TYR A 44 -3.34 12.87 15.77
N GLN A 45 -3.21 12.89 14.44
CA GLN A 45 -3.52 14.07 13.61
C GLN A 45 -4.97 14.51 13.77
N ALA A 46 -5.93 13.57 13.80
CA ALA A 46 -7.34 13.87 14.05
C ALA A 46 -7.60 14.53 15.42
N ALA A 47 -6.75 14.26 16.41
CA ALA A 47 -6.80 14.87 17.73
C ALA A 47 -6.03 16.21 17.82
N GLY A 48 -5.57 16.77 16.70
CA GLY A 48 -4.79 18.02 16.66
C GLY A 48 -3.28 17.82 16.77
N GLY A 49 -2.81 16.57 16.70
CA GLY A 49 -1.40 16.24 16.73
C GLY A 49 -0.63 16.71 15.49
N THR A 50 0.65 17.03 15.67
CA THR A 50 1.50 17.66 14.65
C THR A 50 2.63 16.76 14.12
N ILE A 51 2.59 15.46 14.42
CA ILE A 51 3.64 14.52 13.98
C ILE A 51 3.68 14.52 12.45
N GLY A 52 4.89 14.74 11.94
CA GLY A 52 5.21 14.77 10.51
C GLY A 52 4.50 15.91 9.76
N LEU A 53 4.27 17.04 10.42
CA LEU A 53 3.87 18.29 9.78
C LEU A 53 4.92 19.36 10.10
N SER A 54 5.40 20.06 9.09
CA SER A 54 6.29 21.24 9.23
C SER A 54 5.60 22.43 9.89
N ALA A 55 4.27 22.53 9.80
CA ALA A 55 3.47 23.61 10.34
C ALA A 55 2.15 23.13 10.95
N PRO A 56 1.55 23.87 11.90
CA PRO A 56 0.21 23.58 12.42
C PRO A 56 -0.83 23.64 11.30
N ILE A 57 -1.80 22.71 11.32
CA ILE A 57 -2.91 22.72 10.38
C ILE A 57 -3.85 23.87 10.75
N VAL A 58 -3.85 24.93 9.93
CA VAL A 58 -4.84 26.01 10.02
C VAL A 58 -6.09 25.56 9.26
N ASP A 59 -7.03 24.93 9.96
CA ASP A 59 -8.29 24.48 9.39
C ASP A 59 -9.49 25.06 10.18
N PRO A 60 -10.02 26.22 9.74
CA PRO A 60 -11.15 26.88 10.38
C PRO A 60 -12.44 26.04 10.36
N THR A 61 -12.53 25.05 9.47
CA THR A 61 -13.73 24.23 9.25
C THR A 61 -13.68 22.86 9.95
N GLY A 62 -12.49 22.46 10.42
CA GLY A 62 -12.22 21.15 11.01
C GLY A 62 -12.37 19.97 10.05
N GLY A 63 -12.42 20.21 8.74
CA GLY A 63 -12.51 19.19 7.71
C GLY A 63 -11.32 18.22 7.67
N ILE A 64 -10.09 18.72 7.84
CA ILE A 64 -8.85 17.94 7.80
C ILE A 64 -8.75 16.99 9.00
N TYR A 65 -9.20 17.41 10.18
CA TYR A 65 -9.25 16.56 11.37
C TYR A 65 -10.24 15.40 11.20
N LYS A 66 -11.44 15.69 10.67
CA LYS A 66 -12.45 14.67 10.35
C LYS A 66 -11.97 13.72 9.26
N ALA A 67 -11.35 14.24 8.20
CA ALA A 67 -10.77 13.43 7.14
C ALA A 67 -9.69 12.49 7.69
N SER A 68 -8.82 12.98 8.56
CA SER A 68 -7.78 12.18 9.21
C SER A 68 -8.37 11.04 10.04
N TYR A 69 -9.44 11.29 10.79
CA TYR A 69 -10.15 10.25 11.53
C TYR A 69 -10.74 9.18 10.60
N VAL A 70 -11.49 9.60 9.58
CA VAL A 70 -12.11 8.68 8.61
C VAL A 70 -11.05 7.83 7.91
N VAL A 71 -9.94 8.44 7.46
CA VAL A 71 -8.82 7.74 6.84
C VAL A 71 -8.18 6.77 7.83
N GLY A 72 -8.02 7.14 9.10
CA GLY A 72 -7.51 6.25 10.15
C GLY A 72 -8.39 5.00 10.33
N VAL A 73 -9.72 5.16 10.36
CA VAL A 73 -10.66 4.04 10.43
C VAL A 73 -10.55 3.15 9.20
N ILE A 74 -10.48 3.72 7.99
CA ILE A 74 -10.33 2.95 6.75
C ILE A 74 -9.04 2.13 6.77
N ILE A 75 -7.90 2.73 7.15
CA ILE A 75 -6.61 2.03 7.24
C ILE A 75 -6.67 0.89 8.26
N MET A 76 -7.28 1.11 9.41
CA MET A 76 -7.49 0.08 10.42
C MET A 76 -8.32 -1.10 9.87
N LEU A 77 -9.42 -0.80 9.16
CA LEU A 77 -10.25 -1.83 8.51
C LEU A 77 -9.46 -2.61 7.45
N CYS A 78 -8.64 -1.95 6.64
CA CYS A 78 -7.73 -2.61 5.70
C CYS A 78 -6.75 -3.55 6.42
N GLY A 79 -6.24 -3.16 7.58
CA GLY A 79 -5.42 -4.02 8.44
C GLY A 79 -6.15 -5.31 8.84
N PHE A 80 -7.41 -5.20 9.26
CA PHE A 80 -8.22 -6.38 9.60
C PHE A 80 -8.57 -7.25 8.38
N VAL A 81 -8.78 -6.65 7.21
CA VAL A 81 -8.95 -7.41 5.95
C VAL A 81 -7.74 -8.31 5.70
N LEU A 82 -6.52 -7.86 5.99
CA LEU A 82 -5.30 -8.68 5.87
C LEU A 82 -5.34 -9.94 6.74
N LEU A 83 -5.88 -9.87 7.95
CA LEU A 83 -6.05 -11.06 8.79
C LEU A 83 -6.99 -12.10 8.15
N GLY A 84 -7.99 -11.62 7.41
CA GLY A 84 -8.89 -12.46 6.61
C GLY A 84 -8.17 -13.30 5.55
N LEU A 85 -6.97 -12.91 5.12
CA LEU A 85 -6.18 -13.63 4.12
C LEU A 85 -5.35 -14.82 4.67
N VAL A 86 -5.21 -15.00 6.00
CA VAL A 86 -4.28 -16.03 6.58
C VAL A 86 -4.96 -17.26 7.19
N LYS A 87 -6.13 -17.09 7.80
CA LYS A 87 -6.88 -18.15 8.52
C LYS A 87 -8.24 -18.39 7.86
N PRO A 88 -9.00 -19.46 8.17
CA PRO A 88 -10.18 -19.86 7.39
C PRO A 88 -11.31 -18.81 7.32
N TRP A 89 -11.16 -17.68 8.00
CA TRP A 89 -12.12 -16.58 8.12
C TRP A 89 -12.41 -15.91 6.76
N GLY A 90 -11.44 -15.86 5.85
CA GLY A 90 -11.68 -15.39 4.46
C GLY A 90 -12.04 -16.49 3.47
N LYS A 91 -12.24 -17.73 3.94
CA LYS A 91 -12.72 -18.86 3.12
C LYS A 91 -14.21 -19.12 3.34
N VAL A 92 -14.64 -19.14 4.60
CA VAL A 92 -16.02 -19.43 4.99
C VAL A 92 -16.48 -18.40 6.01
N VAL A 93 -17.66 -17.81 5.77
CA VAL A 93 -18.26 -16.88 6.72
C VAL A 93 -18.61 -17.63 8.01
N PRO A 94 -18.32 -17.09 9.21
CA PRO A 94 -18.66 -17.75 10.47
C PRO A 94 -20.14 -18.12 10.58
N LEU A 95 -20.45 -19.30 11.10
CA LEU A 95 -21.82 -19.83 11.23
C LEU A 95 -22.75 -18.94 12.08
N TRP A 96 -22.19 -18.12 12.97
CA TRP A 96 -22.97 -17.21 13.82
C TRP A 96 -23.48 -15.96 13.09
N MET A 97 -22.97 -15.69 11.87
CA MET A 97 -23.40 -14.52 11.09
C MET A 97 -24.79 -14.77 10.48
N PRO A 98 -25.81 -13.96 10.81
CA PRO A 98 -27.13 -14.14 10.23
C PRO A 98 -27.07 -14.01 8.70
N TRP A 99 -27.86 -14.85 8.01
CA TRP A 99 -28.09 -14.89 6.55
C TRP A 99 -26.94 -15.42 5.67
N ILE A 100 -25.68 -15.25 6.06
CA ILE A 100 -24.52 -15.63 5.22
C ILE A 100 -23.55 -16.62 5.88
N GLY A 101 -23.83 -17.06 7.11
CA GLY A 101 -23.01 -18.04 7.82
C GLY A 101 -22.83 -19.34 7.04
N GLY A 102 -21.59 -19.83 6.95
CA GLY A 102 -21.24 -21.06 6.22
C GLY A 102 -21.02 -20.88 4.71
N VAL A 103 -21.27 -19.70 4.14
CA VAL A 103 -21.05 -19.44 2.71
C VAL A 103 -19.55 -19.33 2.40
N ASN A 104 -19.13 -19.97 1.30
CA ASN A 104 -17.77 -19.83 0.78
C ASN A 104 -17.57 -18.45 0.15
N VAL A 105 -16.60 -17.69 0.65
CA VAL A 105 -16.26 -16.38 0.10
C VAL A 105 -15.54 -16.56 -1.23
N TYR A 106 -16.00 -15.85 -2.26
CA TYR A 106 -15.34 -15.84 -3.56
C TYR A 106 -13.91 -15.32 -3.41
N ARG A 107 -12.93 -16.08 -3.91
CA ARG A 107 -11.50 -15.76 -3.75
C ARG A 107 -11.15 -14.34 -4.24
N GLY A 108 -11.78 -13.89 -5.31
CA GLY A 108 -11.50 -12.61 -5.93
C GLY A 108 -11.99 -11.42 -5.11
N PHE A 109 -12.97 -11.65 -4.21
CA PHE A 109 -13.54 -10.59 -3.38
C PHE A 109 -12.51 -9.98 -2.44
N LEU A 110 -11.64 -10.80 -1.83
CA LEU A 110 -10.54 -10.31 -1.01
C LEU A 110 -9.28 -10.05 -1.83
N LEU A 111 -8.99 -10.92 -2.80
CA LEU A 111 -7.74 -10.87 -3.54
C LEU A 111 -7.62 -9.63 -4.43
N PHE A 112 -8.66 -9.31 -5.20
CA PHE A 112 -8.62 -8.19 -6.15
C PHE A 112 -8.42 -6.82 -5.46
N PRO A 113 -9.23 -6.41 -4.46
CA PRO A 113 -9.01 -5.14 -3.80
C PRO A 113 -7.67 -5.11 -3.06
N THR A 114 -7.23 -6.22 -2.45
CA THR A 114 -5.92 -6.28 -1.79
C THR A 114 -4.77 -6.05 -2.78
N LEU A 115 -4.83 -6.66 -3.96
CA LEU A 115 -3.83 -6.45 -5.00
C LEU A 115 -3.86 -5.01 -5.55
N LEU A 116 -5.05 -4.45 -5.77
CA LEU A 116 -5.19 -3.07 -6.24
C LEU A 116 -4.64 -2.06 -5.23
N CYS A 117 -5.01 -2.21 -3.96
CA CYS A 117 -4.45 -1.40 -2.86
C CYS A 117 -2.94 -1.59 -2.73
N SER A 118 -2.44 -2.82 -2.88
CA SER A 118 -1.00 -3.10 -2.83
C SER A 118 -0.25 -2.37 -3.95
N VAL A 119 -0.73 -2.44 -5.19
CA VAL A 119 -0.16 -1.70 -6.34
C VAL A 119 -0.15 -0.20 -6.03
N PHE A 120 -1.29 0.35 -5.59
CA PHE A 120 -1.41 1.77 -5.27
C PHE A 120 -0.44 2.20 -4.17
N LEU A 121 -0.34 1.43 -3.08
CA LEU A 121 0.52 1.75 -1.93
C LEU A 121 2.01 1.67 -2.27
N ILE A 122 2.43 0.64 -3.03
CA ILE A 122 3.81 0.54 -3.50
C ILE A 122 4.12 1.71 -4.43
N ALA A 123 3.24 1.98 -5.39
CA ALA A 123 3.45 3.07 -6.35
C ALA A 123 3.47 4.44 -5.68
N HIS A 124 2.56 4.68 -4.74
CA HIS A 124 2.52 5.90 -3.94
C HIS A 124 3.81 6.08 -3.14
N GLY A 125 4.22 5.07 -2.36
CA GLY A 125 5.46 5.09 -1.59
C GLY A 125 6.72 5.26 -2.44
N ALA A 126 6.83 4.50 -3.53
CA ALA A 126 8.00 4.55 -4.41
C ALA A 126 8.09 5.88 -5.17
N ALA A 127 7.00 6.35 -5.77
CA ALA A 127 6.97 7.64 -6.46
C ALA A 127 7.22 8.79 -5.49
N GLY A 128 6.71 8.70 -4.26
CA GLY A 128 7.00 9.65 -3.20
C GLY A 128 8.50 9.70 -2.90
N ILE A 129 9.13 8.55 -2.60
CA ILE A 129 10.58 8.47 -2.36
C ILE A 129 11.37 9.11 -3.51
N ILE A 130 11.07 8.72 -4.75
CA ILE A 130 11.77 9.23 -5.95
C ILE A 130 11.65 10.76 -6.02
N THR A 131 10.44 11.30 -5.88
CA THR A 131 10.20 12.73 -6.05
C THR A 131 10.80 13.56 -4.92
N ARG A 132 10.80 13.07 -3.67
CA ARG A 132 11.46 13.77 -2.55
C ARG A 132 12.98 13.72 -2.67
N VAL A 133 13.55 12.63 -3.16
CA VAL A 133 15.00 12.57 -3.47
C VAL A 133 15.36 13.56 -4.57
N LEU A 134 14.58 13.64 -5.65
CA LEU A 134 14.81 14.59 -6.73
C LEU A 134 14.70 16.05 -6.25
N PHE A 135 13.70 16.33 -5.40
CA PHE A 135 13.52 17.65 -4.79
C PHE A 135 14.69 18.03 -3.88
N LEU A 136 15.09 17.14 -2.96
CA LEU A 136 16.20 17.39 -2.03
C LEU A 136 17.55 17.53 -2.76
N ALA A 137 17.70 16.89 -3.92
CA ALA A 137 18.85 17.05 -4.80
C ALA A 137 18.80 18.32 -5.67
N GLY A 138 17.69 19.07 -5.66
CA GLY A 138 17.51 20.31 -6.42
C GLY A 138 17.18 20.13 -7.90
N PHE A 139 16.69 18.94 -8.31
CA PHE A 139 16.32 18.67 -9.70
C PHE A 139 14.89 19.09 -10.06
N ILE A 140 14.00 19.17 -9.06
CA ILE A 140 12.60 19.57 -9.24
C ILE A 140 12.17 20.48 -8.10
N ASP A 141 11.13 21.29 -8.34
CA ASP A 141 10.43 22.04 -7.30
C ASP A 141 9.12 21.32 -6.94
N LEU A 142 8.82 21.22 -5.65
CA LEU A 142 7.52 20.74 -5.17
C LEU A 142 6.67 21.96 -4.82
N LYS A 143 5.42 21.98 -5.28
CA LYS A 143 4.42 22.96 -4.86
C LYS A 143 3.38 22.25 -3.99
N MET A 144 3.10 22.78 -2.80
CA MET A 144 1.98 22.31 -1.97
C MET A 144 0.91 23.41 -1.96
N PRO A 145 -0.24 23.20 -2.62
CA PRO A 145 -1.25 24.25 -2.79
C PRO A 145 -2.05 24.57 -1.52
N THR A 146 -1.87 23.83 -0.41
CA THR A 146 -2.80 23.82 0.73
C THR A 146 -2.22 24.34 2.05
N PHE A 147 -0.92 24.64 2.11
CA PHE A 147 -0.29 25.15 3.33
C PHE A 147 0.19 26.59 3.14
N SER A 148 0.20 27.37 4.23
CA SER A 148 0.68 28.76 4.23
C SER A 148 2.14 28.86 3.79
N ASP A 149 2.56 30.03 3.31
CA ASP A 149 3.92 30.34 2.83
C ASP A 149 5.06 30.14 3.88
N GLU A 150 4.72 29.73 5.11
CA GLU A 150 5.65 29.49 6.22
C GLU A 150 6.15 28.03 6.31
N VAL A 151 5.71 27.14 5.42
CA VAL A 151 6.12 25.72 5.43
C VAL A 151 7.56 25.52 4.92
N ASP A 152 8.42 24.97 5.77
CA ASP A 152 9.72 24.46 5.33
C ASP A 152 9.56 23.13 4.57
N MET A 153 9.50 23.25 3.26
CA MET A 153 9.35 22.14 2.31
C MET A 153 10.48 21.10 2.40
N ARG A 154 11.68 21.48 2.88
CA ARG A 154 12.77 20.52 3.09
C ARG A 154 12.48 19.61 4.28
N ILE A 155 11.97 20.17 5.37
CA ILE A 155 11.60 19.40 6.57
C ILE A 155 10.47 18.43 6.24
N ASP A 156 9.44 18.88 5.51
CA ASP A 156 8.36 17.99 5.06
C ASP A 156 8.85 16.90 4.11
N ALA A 157 9.71 17.24 3.15
CA ALA A 157 10.28 16.25 2.25
C ALA A 157 11.09 15.18 2.99
N LEU A 158 11.79 15.53 4.08
CA LEU A 158 12.51 14.58 4.92
C LEU A 158 11.55 13.68 5.72
N TRP A 159 10.50 14.24 6.32
CA TRP A 159 9.47 13.45 7.00
C TRP A 159 8.77 12.48 6.05
N ASP A 160 8.42 12.96 4.85
CA ASP A 160 7.87 12.12 3.79
C ASP A 160 8.85 11.00 3.43
N LEU A 161 10.11 11.33 3.14
CA LEU A 161 11.11 10.40 2.65
C LEU A 161 11.45 9.31 3.67
N PHE A 162 11.54 9.65 4.96
CA PHE A 162 12.02 8.72 5.98
C PHE A 162 10.89 8.02 6.76
N VAL A 163 9.69 8.60 6.78
CA VAL A 163 8.58 8.08 7.60
C VAL A 163 7.39 7.70 6.73
N TYR A 164 6.75 8.66 6.05
CA TYR A 164 5.48 8.38 5.38
C TYR A 164 5.63 7.46 4.17
N GLN A 165 6.54 7.77 3.25
CA GLN A 165 6.68 7.04 2.00
C GLN A 165 7.18 5.60 2.21
N PRO A 166 8.19 5.34 3.07
CA PRO A 166 8.57 3.99 3.44
C PRO A 166 7.42 3.22 4.10
N TRP A 167 6.60 3.90 4.90
CA TRP A 167 5.44 3.27 5.54
C TRP A 167 4.46 2.70 4.53
N PHE A 168 4.05 3.50 3.56
CA PHE A 168 3.15 3.08 2.49
C PHE A 168 3.77 2.00 1.62
N PHE A 169 5.06 2.14 1.27
CA PHE A 169 5.77 1.14 0.49
C PHE A 169 5.80 -0.23 1.17
N ILE A 170 6.20 -0.28 2.45
CA ILE A 170 6.24 -1.50 3.26
C ILE A 170 4.83 -2.12 3.38
N MET A 171 3.81 -1.29 3.63
CA MET A 171 2.41 -1.74 3.68
C MET A 171 1.96 -2.38 2.35
N GLY A 172 2.34 -1.76 1.24
CA GLY A 172 2.10 -2.28 -0.11
C GLY A 172 2.77 -3.64 -0.33
N VAL A 173 4.03 -3.80 0.10
CA VAL A 173 4.75 -5.09 0.00
C VAL A 173 4.09 -6.16 0.89
N LEU A 174 3.77 -5.84 2.15
CA LEU A 174 3.14 -6.78 3.09
C LEU A 174 1.77 -7.25 2.60
N SER A 175 0.95 -6.34 2.06
CA SER A 175 -0.35 -6.68 1.46
C SER A 175 -0.20 -7.54 0.21
N GLY A 176 0.78 -7.26 -0.65
CA GLY A 176 1.08 -8.07 -1.83
C GLY A 176 1.54 -9.49 -1.48
N LEU A 177 2.40 -9.64 -0.45
CA LEU A 177 2.81 -10.95 0.07
C LEU A 177 1.64 -11.72 0.67
N SER A 178 0.74 -11.03 1.39
CA SER A 178 -0.47 -11.62 1.96
C SER A 178 -1.41 -12.13 0.86
N ALA A 179 -1.58 -11.35 -0.22
CA ALA A 179 -2.35 -11.74 -1.40
C ALA A 179 -1.74 -12.96 -2.11
N ALA A 180 -0.42 -12.99 -2.29
CA ALA A 180 0.29 -14.13 -2.89
C ALA A 180 0.15 -15.41 -2.04
N HIS A 181 0.30 -15.28 -0.71
CA HIS A 181 0.07 -16.37 0.23
C HIS A 181 -1.37 -16.91 0.13
N TYR A 182 -2.37 -16.03 0.15
CA TYR A 182 -3.78 -16.41 0.04
C TYR A 182 -4.10 -17.11 -1.29
N ALA A 183 -3.57 -16.60 -2.41
CA ALA A 183 -3.75 -17.23 -3.71
C ALA A 183 -3.22 -18.68 -3.72
N GLN A 184 -2.04 -18.91 -3.13
CA GLN A 184 -1.48 -20.26 -3.03
C GLN A 184 -2.24 -21.15 -2.04
N ALA A 185 -2.76 -20.59 -0.94
CA ALA A 185 -3.61 -21.30 0.02
C ALA A 185 -5.01 -21.67 -0.55
N ARG A 186 -5.30 -21.21 -1.76
CA ARG A 186 -6.49 -21.53 -2.58
C ARG A 186 -6.12 -22.35 -3.83
N ASP A 187 -4.99 -23.04 -3.78
CA ASP A 187 -4.51 -24.00 -4.79
C ASP A 187 -4.39 -23.41 -6.21
N VAL A 188 -4.06 -22.12 -6.32
CA VAL A 188 -3.72 -21.49 -7.61
C VAL A 188 -2.46 -22.15 -8.18
N SER A 189 -2.52 -22.54 -9.46
CA SER A 189 -1.39 -23.18 -10.14
C SER A 189 -0.16 -22.28 -10.22
N LEU A 190 1.03 -22.88 -10.28
CA LEU A 190 2.29 -22.14 -10.36
C LEU A 190 2.33 -21.22 -11.60
N SER A 191 1.77 -21.67 -12.73
CA SER A 191 1.69 -20.88 -13.96
C SER A 191 0.80 -19.64 -13.79
N ALA A 192 -0.34 -19.78 -13.11
CA ALA A 192 -1.24 -18.67 -12.83
C ALA A 192 -0.63 -17.69 -11.83
N LEU A 193 0.07 -18.19 -10.79
CA LEU A 193 0.81 -17.35 -9.84
C LEU A 193 1.93 -16.57 -10.54
N LYS A 194 2.69 -17.22 -11.42
CA LYS A 194 3.73 -16.58 -12.24
C LYS A 194 3.16 -15.46 -13.09
N ARG A 195 2.11 -15.75 -13.87
CA ARG A 195 1.44 -14.75 -14.72
C ARG A 195 0.88 -13.60 -13.88
N GLY A 196 0.21 -13.89 -12.77
CA GLY A 196 -0.34 -12.88 -11.87
C GLY A 196 0.73 -11.99 -11.25
N THR A 197 1.86 -12.58 -10.83
CA THR A 197 3.01 -11.82 -10.29
C THR A 197 3.62 -10.91 -11.35
N LEU A 198 3.79 -11.38 -12.59
CA LEU A 198 4.29 -10.55 -13.69
C LEU A 198 3.36 -9.38 -14.02
N ILE A 199 2.05 -9.63 -14.06
CA ILE A 199 1.04 -8.56 -14.26
C ILE A 199 1.09 -7.56 -13.09
N PHE A 200 1.15 -8.05 -11.85
CA PHE A 200 1.25 -7.22 -10.66
C PHE A 200 2.50 -6.32 -10.69
N LEU A 201 3.66 -6.88 -11.04
CA LEU A 201 4.91 -6.12 -11.16
C LEU A 201 4.83 -5.09 -12.29
N PHE A 202 4.31 -5.47 -13.46
CA PHE A 202 4.13 -4.56 -14.58
C PHE A 202 3.23 -3.38 -14.20
N LEU A 203 2.07 -3.65 -13.60
CA LEU A 203 1.14 -2.62 -13.14
C LEU A 203 1.78 -1.73 -12.06
N THR A 204 2.53 -2.31 -11.13
CA THR A 204 3.24 -1.56 -10.10
C THR A 204 4.25 -0.60 -10.71
N CYS A 205 5.10 -1.08 -11.63
CA CYS A 205 6.06 -0.23 -12.33
C CYS A 205 5.37 0.87 -13.14
N LEU A 206 4.30 0.52 -13.86
CA LEU A 206 3.53 1.46 -14.67
C LEU A 206 2.90 2.57 -13.82
N VAL A 207 2.17 2.21 -12.76
CA VAL A 207 1.52 3.18 -11.87
C VAL A 207 2.55 4.03 -11.13
N THR A 208 3.68 3.44 -10.72
CA THR A 208 4.79 4.20 -10.11
C THR A 208 5.35 5.24 -11.08
N ALA A 209 5.60 4.84 -12.33
CA ALA A 209 6.10 5.75 -13.36
C ALA A 209 5.09 6.87 -13.65
N ILE A 210 3.79 6.56 -13.70
CA ILE A 210 2.73 7.57 -13.88
C ILE A 210 2.71 8.55 -12.71
N PHE A 211 2.75 8.07 -11.46
CA PHE A 211 2.76 8.95 -10.28
C PHE A 211 4.01 9.83 -10.23
N ALA A 212 5.18 9.25 -10.48
CA ALA A 212 6.43 10.01 -10.52
C ALA A 212 6.40 11.07 -11.63
N ALA A 213 5.97 10.71 -12.84
CA ALA A 213 5.83 11.65 -13.96
C ALA A 213 4.79 12.74 -13.67
N ALA A 214 3.66 12.40 -13.06
CA ALA A 214 2.62 13.35 -12.71
C ALA A 214 3.14 14.44 -11.77
N ILE A 215 3.94 14.06 -10.77
CA ILE A 215 4.55 14.98 -9.81
C ILE A 215 5.68 15.79 -10.47
N VAL A 216 6.58 15.14 -11.22
CA VAL A 216 7.74 15.80 -11.84
C VAL A 216 7.34 16.81 -12.90
N PHE A 217 6.32 16.50 -13.71
CA PHE A 217 5.90 17.34 -14.83
C PHE A 217 4.66 18.20 -14.52
N ASP A 218 4.20 18.23 -13.27
CA ASP A 218 3.08 19.05 -12.81
C ASP A 218 1.80 18.85 -13.66
N PHE A 219 1.54 17.61 -14.11
CA PHE A 219 0.33 17.25 -14.86
C PHE A 219 -0.76 16.65 -13.95
N VAL A 220 -0.65 16.84 -12.62
CA VAL A 220 -1.66 16.38 -11.65
C VAL A 220 -3.04 16.93 -12.01
N ASP A 221 -3.11 18.20 -12.43
CA ASP A 221 -4.33 18.86 -12.91
C ASP A 221 -4.89 18.29 -14.22
N LYS A 222 -4.09 17.49 -14.96
CA LYS A 222 -4.52 16.80 -16.18
C LYS A 222 -4.90 15.35 -15.96
N LEU A 223 -4.56 14.79 -14.79
CA LEU A 223 -4.92 13.43 -14.38
C LEU A 223 -6.10 13.40 -13.39
N SER A 224 -6.64 14.56 -13.02
CA SER A 224 -7.88 14.69 -12.26
C SER A 224 -9.09 14.22 -13.10
N PHE A 225 -9.28 12.92 -13.17
CA PHE A 225 -10.62 12.36 -13.21
C PHE A 225 -11.12 12.35 -11.76
N PHE A 226 -11.52 13.51 -11.22
CA PHE A 226 -12.45 13.76 -10.10
C PHE A 226 -12.38 15.23 -9.70
#